data_AF-A0A9E2FK16-F1
#
_entry.id   AF-A0A9E2FK16-F1
#
_cell.length_a   1.000
_cell.length_b   1.000
_cell.length_c   1.000
_cell.angle_alpha   90.00
_cell.angle_beta   90.00
_cell.angle_gamma   90.00
#
_symmetry.space_group_name_H-M   'P 1'
#
loop_
_entity.id
_entity.type
_entity.pdbx_description
1 polymer ?
#
loop_
_entity_poly.entity_id
_entity_poly.type
_entity_poly.pdbx_seq_one_letter_code
_entity_poly.pdbx_strand_id
1 'polypeptide(L)'
;MVRKIAAAAIAALFVPVVHAAGPVSGWEKLWTFSHGASTSVAGQTSEIVAFDELSNQLWVAGLKGVDILDASTGSFLQHIDTTAFGEANSVAVRNGVAAIAIGAPTKTDAGFVKVYDTASRNLIESYTVGALPDNVVFAHDGRILTANEGEPLPLTANTTVDAKGTVSIIDRSANTVTTLDFTAFDAAPPAGVRVVTPGNLPSLDWEPEYIAISKDGLSAMVTLQEANAVARIDLTTNRITGVTSLGLKDHSIAVNRLDTSDRDGAGGAALPGNWVTVPVKGMYQPDTIAAYETGGKTFYVTANEGDSRNLDDAVSGAFNEEVRVGSSGYVLDPTAFPDAAALKKNGVLGRLTVTTSGGDLDGDGDYDEIHVFGGRSFSILDDQGHAVFDSGNQLEELLFAAFPELVDDGRSDNKGVEPEGVTVLEIGGRTIAFIGFERSLKSVVAMYDVTDPTQASFIDFIVDDGSISPEGLVAYSFGGKHYLAVANEVSGTTSLFAIAAAVPEPGTSALMLAGLGVIGALARKRRAA
;
A
#
# COMPACT_ATOMS: atom_id res chain seq x y z
N MET A 1 -32.18 -18.78 68.26
CA MET A 1 -32.28 -17.34 67.92
C MET A 1 -30.92 -16.86 67.46
N VAL A 2 -30.86 -16.29 66.25
CA VAL A 2 -29.90 -15.28 65.73
C VAL A 2 -28.39 -15.62 65.84
N ARG A 3 -27.68 -16.17 64.84
CA ARG A 3 -27.23 -15.64 63.51
C ARG A 3 -26.23 -14.47 63.51
N LYS A 4 -25.05 -14.79 62.93
CA LYS A 4 -24.17 -14.02 62.01
C LYS A 4 -23.04 -13.14 62.58
N ILE A 5 -21.82 -13.47 62.14
CA ILE A 5 -20.62 -12.70 61.72
C ILE A 5 -19.45 -13.71 61.92
N ALA A 6 -18.52 -14.03 61.02
CA ALA A 6 -18.10 -13.57 59.71
C ALA A 6 -17.54 -14.77 58.92
N ALA A 7 -17.85 -14.87 57.63
CA ALA A 7 -17.10 -15.68 56.68
C ALA A 7 -17.24 -15.00 55.31
N ALA A 8 -16.44 -13.96 55.10
CA ALA A 8 -16.23 -13.35 53.80
C ALA A 8 -14.73 -13.38 53.54
N ALA A 9 -14.25 -14.44 52.89
CA ALA A 9 -12.98 -14.47 52.19
C ALA A 9 -12.92 -15.72 51.32
N ILE A 10 -12.33 -15.55 50.13
CA ILE A 10 -12.03 -16.56 49.11
C ILE A 10 -13.19 -16.83 48.13
N ALA A 11 -13.61 -15.78 47.42
CA ALA A 11 -14.16 -15.91 46.07
C ALA A 11 -13.96 -14.58 45.32
N ALA A 12 -12.70 -14.17 45.15
CA ALA A 12 -12.33 -13.10 44.22
C ALA A 12 -10.89 -13.34 43.78
N LEU A 13 -10.62 -13.07 42.51
CA LEU A 13 -9.32 -13.11 41.82
C LEU A 13 -8.98 -14.41 41.09
N PHE A 14 -9.86 -14.80 40.17
CA PHE A 14 -9.41 -15.13 38.81
C PHE A 14 -10.24 -14.30 37.84
N VAL A 15 -10.09 -12.98 37.92
CA VAL A 15 -10.31 -12.17 36.72
C VAL A 15 -9.03 -12.38 35.91
N PRO A 16 -9.10 -12.93 34.68
CA PRO A 16 -7.94 -12.87 33.81
C PRO A 16 -7.61 -11.39 33.66
N VAL A 17 -6.49 -10.95 34.24
CA VAL A 17 -5.89 -9.68 33.88
C VAL A 17 -5.50 -9.88 32.42
N VAL A 18 -6.36 -9.43 31.52
CA VAL A 18 -5.98 -9.17 30.14
C VAL A 18 -4.88 -8.14 30.27
N HIS A 19 -3.64 -8.60 30.17
CA HIS A 19 -2.53 -7.68 30.05
C HIS A 19 -2.76 -6.99 28.71
N ALA A 20 -3.01 -5.68 28.74
CA ALA A 20 -2.80 -4.88 27.54
C ALA A 20 -1.37 -5.20 27.07
N ALA A 21 -1.23 -5.68 25.85
CA ALA A 21 0.11 -5.91 25.31
C ALA A 21 0.90 -4.60 25.40
N GLY A 22 2.19 -4.72 25.74
CA GLY A 22 3.07 -3.56 25.69
C GLY A 22 3.13 -2.98 24.28
N PRO A 23 3.57 -1.72 24.11
CA PRO A 23 3.68 -1.10 22.79
C PRO A 23 4.62 -1.91 21.88
N VAL A 24 4.37 -2.00 20.57
CA VAL A 24 5.43 -2.49 19.65
C VAL A 24 6.58 -1.48 19.73
N SER A 25 7.80 -1.96 20.00
CA SER A 25 8.94 -1.09 20.29
C SER A 25 10.20 -1.63 19.65
N GLY A 26 10.55 -1.07 18.51
CA GLY A 26 11.81 -1.33 17.82
C GLY A 26 11.76 -2.48 16.80
N TRP A 27 12.83 -2.53 16.03
CA TRP A 27 13.05 -3.45 14.94
C TRP A 27 14.56 -3.72 14.80
N GLU A 28 14.91 -4.82 14.15
CA GLU A 28 16.30 -5.18 13.87
C GLU A 28 16.39 -5.68 12.42
N LYS A 29 17.25 -5.06 11.61
CA LYS A 29 17.57 -5.60 10.29
C LYS A 29 18.40 -6.87 10.43
N LEU A 30 17.89 -7.97 9.89
CA LEU A 30 18.54 -9.28 9.97
C LEU A 30 19.51 -9.50 8.82
N TRP A 31 19.06 -9.20 7.60
CA TRP A 31 19.85 -9.36 6.39
C TRP A 31 19.29 -8.52 5.24
N THR A 32 20.12 -8.32 4.21
CA THR A 32 19.76 -7.73 2.92
C THR A 32 20.35 -8.63 1.83
N PHE A 33 19.58 -8.90 0.78
CA PHE A 33 20.00 -9.64 -0.42
C PHE A 33 19.95 -8.73 -1.64
N SER A 34 20.95 -8.80 -2.53
CA SER A 34 21.01 -8.02 -3.77
C SER A 34 20.71 -8.91 -4.97
N HIS A 35 19.59 -8.65 -5.63
CA HIS A 35 19.12 -9.36 -6.82
C HIS A 35 19.94 -9.01 -8.06
N GLY A 36 19.95 -9.92 -9.03
CA GLY A 36 20.74 -9.84 -10.26
C GLY A 36 22.25 -9.98 -10.07
N ALA A 37 22.86 -9.10 -9.29
CA ALA A 37 24.29 -9.14 -8.96
C ALA A 37 24.69 -10.43 -8.23
N SER A 38 23.86 -10.91 -7.31
CA SER A 38 24.14 -12.13 -6.54
C SER A 38 23.65 -13.43 -7.22
N THR A 39 22.75 -13.32 -8.21
CA THR A 39 22.11 -14.49 -8.86
C THR A 39 22.62 -14.76 -10.27
N SER A 40 23.45 -13.87 -10.84
CA SER A 40 23.87 -13.89 -12.25
C SER A 40 22.73 -13.73 -13.26
N VAL A 41 21.53 -13.33 -12.80
CA VAL A 41 20.37 -13.02 -13.64
C VAL A 41 20.37 -11.51 -13.93
N ALA A 42 21.03 -11.11 -15.01
CA ALA A 42 21.16 -9.70 -15.35
C ALA A 42 19.78 -9.05 -15.57
N GLY A 43 19.53 -7.94 -14.87
CA GLY A 43 18.26 -7.21 -14.95
C GLY A 43 17.15 -7.73 -14.06
N GLN A 44 17.40 -8.72 -13.19
CA GLN A 44 16.45 -9.07 -12.12
C GLN A 44 16.38 -7.94 -11.09
N THR A 45 15.15 -7.52 -10.78
CA THR A 45 14.77 -6.52 -9.77
C THR A 45 14.15 -7.19 -8.55
N SER A 46 13.63 -6.38 -7.62
CA SER A 46 12.97 -6.79 -6.40
C SER A 46 11.70 -5.96 -6.22
N GLU A 47 10.61 -6.39 -6.85
CA GLU A 47 9.32 -5.67 -6.89
C GLU A 47 8.42 -6.16 -5.76
N ILE A 48 7.91 -7.39 -5.87
CA ILE A 48 6.93 -7.95 -4.91
C ILE A 48 7.49 -9.15 -4.15
N VAL A 49 7.33 -9.15 -2.83
CA VAL A 49 7.78 -10.25 -1.96
C VAL A 49 6.61 -10.98 -1.28
N ALA A 50 6.64 -12.31 -1.31
CA ALA A 50 5.72 -13.18 -0.59
C ALA A 50 6.44 -14.18 0.31
N PHE A 51 5.82 -14.55 1.44
CA PHE A 51 6.37 -15.52 2.39
C PHE A 51 5.65 -16.86 2.32
N ASP A 52 6.43 -17.95 2.23
CA ASP A 52 5.95 -19.32 2.38
C ASP A 52 6.26 -19.86 3.78
N GLU A 53 5.24 -20.00 4.62
CA GLU A 53 5.40 -20.54 5.98
C GLU A 53 5.80 -22.03 6.00
N LEU A 54 5.45 -22.80 4.96
CA LEU A 54 5.68 -24.25 4.96
C LEU A 54 7.13 -24.61 4.66
N SER A 55 7.75 -23.85 3.74
CA SER A 55 9.15 -24.04 3.36
C SER A 55 10.10 -23.02 3.99
N ASN A 56 9.57 -22.03 4.72
CA ASN A 56 10.30 -20.89 5.29
C ASN A 56 11.13 -20.14 4.23
N GLN A 57 10.48 -19.78 3.13
CA GLN A 57 11.10 -19.14 1.97
C GLN A 57 10.42 -17.81 1.65
N LEU A 58 11.20 -16.87 1.13
CA LEU A 58 10.68 -15.66 0.51
C LEU A 58 10.75 -15.82 -1.01
N TRP A 59 9.67 -15.48 -1.69
CA TRP A 59 9.53 -15.47 -3.13
C TRP A 59 9.47 -14.01 -3.57
N VAL A 60 10.45 -13.57 -4.36
CA VAL A 60 10.63 -12.17 -4.74
C VAL A 60 10.51 -12.06 -6.25
N ALA A 61 9.41 -11.46 -6.71
CA ALA A 61 9.16 -11.14 -8.10
C ALA A 61 9.99 -9.95 -8.57
N GLY A 62 10.19 -9.89 -9.89
CA GLY A 62 10.96 -8.86 -10.57
C GLY A 62 10.94 -9.07 -12.08
N LEU A 63 11.53 -8.14 -12.82
CA LEU A 63 11.49 -8.06 -14.30
C LEU A 63 11.97 -9.31 -15.07
N LYS A 64 12.67 -10.25 -14.44
CA LYS A 64 13.19 -11.48 -15.11
C LYS A 64 12.67 -12.77 -14.49
N GLY A 65 11.75 -12.68 -13.53
CA GLY A 65 11.12 -13.81 -12.88
C GLY A 65 11.16 -13.71 -11.36
N VAL A 66 11.21 -14.86 -10.69
CA VAL A 66 11.11 -14.93 -9.23
C VAL A 66 12.37 -15.53 -8.61
N ASP A 67 13.04 -14.76 -7.76
CA ASP A 67 14.11 -15.25 -6.89
C ASP A 67 13.53 -15.81 -5.59
N ILE A 68 14.03 -16.96 -5.17
CA ILE A 68 13.61 -17.65 -3.95
C ILE A 68 14.76 -17.63 -2.94
N LEU A 69 14.50 -17.08 -1.76
CA LEU A 69 15.46 -16.93 -0.67
C LEU A 69 15.06 -17.77 0.54
N ASP A 70 16.04 -18.27 1.29
CA ASP A 70 15.81 -18.78 2.65
C ASP A 70 15.46 -17.59 3.56
N ALA A 71 14.28 -17.61 4.18
CA ALA A 71 13.81 -16.47 4.97
C ALA A 71 14.67 -16.24 6.22
N SER A 72 15.29 -17.28 6.79
CA SER A 72 16.10 -17.13 8.00
C SER A 72 17.46 -16.50 7.71
N THR A 73 18.06 -16.82 6.57
CA THR A 73 19.46 -16.45 6.27
C THR A 73 19.62 -15.45 5.13
N GLY A 74 18.57 -15.19 4.35
CA GLY A 74 18.63 -14.42 3.12
C GLY A 74 19.41 -15.10 2.00
N SER A 75 19.74 -16.39 2.15
CA SER A 75 20.53 -17.11 1.15
C SER A 75 19.69 -17.43 -0.08
N PHE A 76 20.24 -17.17 -1.26
CA PHE A 76 19.62 -17.54 -2.53
C PHE A 76 19.48 -19.06 -2.66
N LEU A 77 18.30 -19.51 -3.06
CA LEU A 77 17.98 -20.92 -3.24
C LEU A 77 17.75 -21.29 -4.70
N GLN A 78 17.02 -20.46 -5.45
CA GLN A 78 16.68 -20.72 -6.85
C GLN A 78 16.12 -19.46 -7.52
N HIS A 79 16.26 -19.40 -8.83
CA HIS A 79 15.53 -18.47 -9.69
C HIS A 79 14.54 -19.24 -10.57
N ILE A 80 13.32 -18.73 -10.70
CA ILE A 80 12.32 -19.17 -11.67
C ILE A 80 12.25 -18.13 -12.78
N ASP A 81 12.76 -18.50 -13.95
CA ASP A 81 12.78 -17.66 -15.14
C ASP A 81 11.38 -17.61 -15.79
N THR A 82 10.84 -16.39 -15.94
CA THR A 82 9.56 -16.15 -16.60
C THR A 82 9.69 -15.49 -17.96
N THR A 83 10.90 -15.14 -18.41
CA THR A 83 11.16 -14.30 -19.59
C THR A 83 10.61 -14.85 -20.90
N ALA A 84 10.42 -16.17 -20.99
CA ALA A 84 9.75 -16.82 -22.11
C ALA A 84 8.25 -16.50 -22.22
N PHE A 85 7.65 -16.00 -21.14
CA PHE A 85 6.25 -15.61 -21.01
C PHE A 85 6.09 -14.10 -20.88
N GLY A 86 7.00 -13.45 -20.14
CA GLY A 86 7.04 -12.01 -19.90
C GLY A 86 7.50 -11.68 -18.48
N GLU A 87 7.19 -10.48 -18.02
CA GLU A 87 7.65 -9.94 -16.74
C GLU A 87 6.75 -10.42 -15.60
N ALA A 88 7.35 -10.73 -14.45
CA ALA A 88 6.63 -11.24 -13.30
C ALA A 88 6.30 -10.07 -12.36
N ASN A 89 5.14 -9.45 -12.56
CA ASN A 89 4.74 -8.26 -11.80
C ASN A 89 4.47 -8.59 -10.32
N SER A 90 3.89 -9.76 -10.03
CA SER A 90 3.53 -10.09 -8.65
C SER A 90 3.60 -11.58 -8.34
N VAL A 91 3.81 -11.87 -7.06
CA VAL A 91 3.80 -13.23 -6.50
C VAL A 91 3.03 -13.26 -5.19
N ALA A 92 2.19 -14.27 -5.04
CA ALA A 92 1.55 -14.60 -3.77
C ALA A 92 1.83 -16.06 -3.41
N VAL A 93 1.87 -16.36 -2.11
CA VAL A 93 2.04 -17.72 -1.62
C VAL A 93 0.99 -18.03 -0.56
N ARG A 94 0.40 -19.23 -0.66
CA ARG A 94 -0.49 -19.75 0.36
C ARG A 94 -0.51 -21.27 0.38
N ASN A 95 -0.43 -21.85 1.58
CA ASN A 95 -0.58 -23.30 1.79
C ASN A 95 0.34 -24.15 0.89
N GLY A 96 1.59 -23.73 0.70
CA GLY A 96 2.57 -24.44 -0.12
C GLY A 96 2.38 -24.29 -1.63
N VAL A 97 1.61 -23.30 -2.07
CA VAL A 97 1.37 -22.98 -3.47
C VAL A 97 1.72 -21.53 -3.73
N ALA A 98 2.59 -21.28 -4.72
CA ALA A 98 2.88 -19.95 -5.22
C ALA A 98 2.07 -19.67 -6.49
N ALA A 99 1.54 -18.46 -6.64
CA ALA A 99 0.94 -17.95 -7.87
C ALA A 99 1.74 -16.73 -8.32
N ILE A 100 2.17 -16.73 -9.58
CA ILE A 100 2.93 -15.64 -10.19
C ILE A 100 2.06 -15.01 -11.27
N ALA A 101 1.75 -13.73 -11.14
CA ALA A 101 1.15 -12.91 -12.20
C ALA A 101 2.25 -12.49 -13.18
N ILE A 102 1.99 -12.70 -14.47
CA ILE A 102 2.96 -12.47 -15.54
C ILE A 102 2.31 -11.69 -16.67
N GLY A 103 2.80 -10.47 -16.90
CA GLY A 103 2.48 -9.65 -18.06
C GLY A 103 2.92 -10.31 -19.36
N ALA A 104 2.10 -10.22 -20.40
CA ALA A 104 2.54 -10.63 -21.73
C ALA A 104 3.55 -9.61 -22.30
N PRO A 105 4.43 -9.98 -23.25
CA PRO A 105 5.43 -9.04 -23.78
C PRO A 105 4.81 -7.84 -24.52
N THR A 106 3.56 -8.00 -24.97
CA THR A 106 2.71 -6.89 -25.41
C THR A 106 1.69 -6.65 -24.31
N LYS A 107 1.74 -5.52 -23.61
CA LYS A 107 0.95 -5.28 -22.39
C LYS A 107 -0.56 -5.37 -22.57
N THR A 108 -1.07 -5.12 -23.78
CA THR A 108 -2.50 -5.26 -24.12
C THR A 108 -2.95 -6.69 -24.41
N ASP A 109 -2.02 -7.63 -24.55
CA ASP A 109 -2.35 -9.05 -24.71
C ASP A 109 -2.67 -9.66 -23.35
N ALA A 110 -3.49 -10.72 -23.36
CA ALA A 110 -3.81 -11.48 -22.15
C ALA A 110 -2.53 -12.03 -21.49
N GLY A 111 -2.37 -11.78 -20.20
CA GLY A 111 -1.28 -12.29 -19.38
C GLY A 111 -1.56 -13.68 -18.82
N PHE A 112 -0.76 -14.06 -17.83
CA PHE A 112 -0.81 -15.38 -17.22
C PHE A 112 -0.78 -15.32 -15.71
N VAL A 113 -1.48 -16.27 -15.07
CA VAL A 113 -1.15 -16.70 -13.71
C VAL A 113 -0.55 -18.10 -13.79
N LYS A 114 0.70 -18.24 -13.34
CA LYS A 114 1.40 -19.52 -13.25
C LYS A 114 1.51 -19.97 -11.81
N VAL A 115 1.11 -21.21 -11.56
CA VAL A 115 1.00 -21.77 -10.23
C VAL A 115 2.10 -22.80 -10.02
N TYR A 116 2.80 -22.71 -8.90
CA TYR A 116 3.94 -23.57 -8.54
C TYR A 116 3.70 -24.24 -7.19
N ASP A 117 4.15 -25.49 -7.06
CA ASP A 117 4.30 -26.15 -5.77
C ASP A 117 5.56 -25.59 -5.08
N THR A 118 5.46 -25.06 -3.87
CA THR A 118 6.60 -24.35 -3.25
C THR A 118 7.69 -25.29 -2.75
N ALA A 119 7.35 -26.54 -2.42
CA ALA A 119 8.30 -27.53 -1.92
C ALA A 119 9.24 -28.02 -3.03
N SER A 120 8.68 -28.36 -4.19
CA SER A 120 9.43 -28.84 -5.36
C SER A 120 9.81 -27.73 -6.34
N ARG A 121 9.17 -26.56 -6.23
CA ARG A 121 9.31 -25.38 -7.11
C ARG A 121 8.97 -25.66 -8.57
N ASN A 122 8.17 -26.70 -8.79
CA ASN A 122 7.71 -27.07 -10.12
C ASN A 122 6.41 -26.33 -10.45
N LEU A 123 6.30 -25.92 -11.72
CA LEU A 123 5.05 -25.44 -12.29
C LEU A 123 4.02 -26.58 -12.23
N ILE A 124 2.84 -26.29 -11.68
CA ILE A 124 1.72 -27.23 -11.58
C ILE A 124 0.57 -26.86 -12.51
N GLU A 125 0.24 -25.57 -12.64
CA GLU A 125 -0.90 -25.09 -13.44
C GLU A 125 -0.55 -23.74 -14.11
N SER A 126 -1.24 -23.43 -15.21
CA SER A 126 -1.09 -22.15 -15.91
C SER A 126 -2.45 -21.71 -16.43
N TYR A 127 -2.82 -20.47 -16.14
CA TYR A 127 -4.09 -19.87 -16.51
C TYR A 127 -3.83 -18.62 -17.35
N THR A 128 -4.63 -18.40 -18.38
CA THR A 128 -4.69 -17.12 -19.11
C THR A 128 -5.68 -16.21 -18.38
N VAL A 129 -5.28 -14.96 -18.14
CA VAL A 129 -6.04 -13.96 -17.38
C VAL A 129 -6.20 -12.68 -18.21
N GLY A 130 -6.57 -11.56 -17.58
CA GLY A 130 -6.66 -10.26 -18.24
C GLY A 130 -5.30 -9.74 -18.74
N ALA A 131 -5.32 -8.60 -19.41
CA ALA A 131 -4.11 -7.95 -19.91
C ALA A 131 -3.39 -7.25 -18.75
N LEU A 132 -2.06 -7.35 -18.74
CA LEU A 132 -1.19 -6.82 -17.68
C LEU A 132 -1.67 -7.16 -16.25
N PRO A 133 -1.66 -8.46 -15.85
CA PRO A 133 -1.96 -8.85 -14.49
C PRO A 133 -0.88 -8.30 -13.56
N ASP A 134 -1.23 -7.29 -12.79
CA ASP A 134 -0.29 -6.58 -11.95
C ASP A 134 -0.20 -7.22 -10.57
N ASN A 135 -1.30 -7.23 -9.82
CA ASN A 135 -1.38 -7.93 -8.54
C ASN A 135 -1.92 -9.38 -8.64
N VAL A 136 -1.44 -10.25 -7.74
CA VAL A 136 -2.06 -11.57 -7.48
C VAL A 136 -2.24 -11.83 -5.99
N VAL A 137 -3.39 -12.39 -5.59
CA VAL A 137 -3.69 -12.77 -4.20
C VAL A 137 -4.45 -14.09 -4.11
N PHE A 138 -4.37 -14.73 -2.94
CA PHE A 138 -5.17 -15.92 -2.62
C PHE A 138 -6.38 -15.58 -1.74
N ALA A 139 -7.58 -15.93 -2.20
CA ALA A 139 -8.77 -15.98 -1.36
C ALA A 139 -8.64 -17.10 -0.30
N HIS A 140 -9.45 -17.01 0.77
CA HIS A 140 -9.35 -17.97 1.88
C HIS A 140 -9.78 -19.40 1.56
N ASP A 141 -10.57 -19.59 0.51
CA ASP A 141 -10.96 -20.90 -0.02
C ASP A 141 -9.95 -21.49 -1.01
N GLY A 142 -8.85 -20.79 -1.31
CA GLY A 142 -7.80 -21.24 -2.21
C GLY A 142 -7.98 -20.81 -3.67
N ARG A 143 -9.03 -20.05 -4.00
CA ARG A 143 -9.10 -19.34 -5.29
C ARG A 143 -7.97 -18.31 -5.40
N ILE A 144 -7.54 -18.05 -6.63
CA ILE A 144 -6.57 -16.99 -6.93
C ILE A 144 -7.31 -15.85 -7.59
N LEU A 145 -6.99 -14.62 -7.22
CA LEU A 145 -7.48 -13.41 -7.86
C LEU A 145 -6.30 -12.62 -8.41
N THR A 146 -6.50 -11.96 -9.55
CA THR A 146 -5.53 -11.02 -10.10
C THR A 146 -6.25 -9.78 -10.64
N ALA A 147 -5.72 -8.62 -10.28
CA ALA A 147 -6.08 -7.34 -10.87
C ALA A 147 -5.23 -7.20 -12.14
N ASN A 148 -5.89 -6.85 -13.24
CA ASN A 148 -5.26 -6.77 -14.55
C ASN A 148 -5.56 -5.37 -15.07
N GLU A 149 -4.54 -4.53 -15.11
CA GLU A 149 -4.64 -3.10 -15.40
C GLU A 149 -5.34 -2.87 -16.74
N GLY A 150 -4.92 -3.60 -17.77
CA GLY A 150 -5.38 -3.35 -19.13
C GLY A 150 -4.77 -2.10 -19.77
N GLU A 151 -3.57 -1.72 -19.32
CA GLU A 151 -2.91 -0.49 -19.74
C GLU A 151 -2.74 -0.38 -21.27
N PRO A 152 -3.12 0.75 -21.90
CA PRO A 152 -3.13 0.92 -23.34
C PRO A 152 -1.72 1.00 -23.95
N LEU A 153 -1.53 0.47 -25.17
CA LEU A 153 -0.29 0.70 -25.90
C LEU A 153 -0.09 2.20 -26.22
N PRO A 154 1.17 2.67 -26.30
CA PRO A 154 1.48 3.99 -26.81
C PRO A 154 0.75 4.33 -28.10
N LEU A 155 0.29 5.58 -28.20
CA LEU A 155 -0.45 6.12 -29.35
C LEU A 155 0.43 6.18 -30.62
N THR A 156 0.61 5.05 -31.32
CA THR A 156 1.28 5.09 -32.63
C THR A 156 0.26 5.45 -33.72
N ALA A 157 0.36 6.66 -34.27
CA ALA A 157 -0.36 7.12 -35.47
C ALA A 157 -1.91 7.05 -35.43
N ASN A 158 -2.53 7.54 -34.34
CA ASN A 158 -3.99 7.67 -34.15
C ASN A 158 -4.77 6.36 -33.97
N THR A 159 -4.10 5.28 -33.57
CA THR A 159 -4.79 4.06 -33.09
C THR A 159 -4.18 3.64 -31.76
N THR A 160 -4.99 3.66 -30.71
CA THR A 160 -4.71 2.98 -29.45
C THR A 160 -5.35 1.60 -29.50
N VAL A 161 -4.62 0.57 -29.09
CA VAL A 161 -5.24 -0.70 -28.72
C VAL A 161 -5.38 -0.64 -27.21
N ASP A 162 -6.59 -0.44 -26.73
CA ASP A 162 -6.88 -0.43 -25.30
C ASP A 162 -7.33 -1.85 -24.93
N ALA A 163 -6.67 -2.42 -23.93
CA ALA A 163 -7.23 -3.58 -23.24
C ALA A 163 -8.23 -3.08 -22.19
N LYS A 164 -9.12 -3.96 -21.75
CA LYS A 164 -9.99 -3.63 -20.63
C LYS A 164 -9.27 -3.86 -19.32
N GLY A 165 -9.43 -2.95 -18.37
CA GLY A 165 -9.15 -3.24 -16.98
C GLY A 165 -10.12 -4.31 -16.45
N THR A 166 -9.57 -5.33 -15.80
CA THR A 166 -10.34 -6.51 -15.37
C THR A 166 -9.85 -7.10 -14.07
N VAL A 167 -10.69 -7.92 -13.44
CA VAL A 167 -10.29 -8.80 -12.33
C VAL A 167 -10.56 -10.25 -12.73
N SER A 168 -9.54 -11.09 -12.69
CA SER A 168 -9.67 -12.51 -13.01
C SER A 168 -9.70 -13.35 -11.73
N ILE A 169 -10.70 -14.23 -11.61
CA ILE A 169 -10.89 -15.14 -10.48
C ILE A 169 -10.69 -16.57 -10.97
N ILE A 170 -9.69 -17.25 -10.43
CA ILE A 170 -9.29 -18.60 -10.80
C ILE A 170 -9.78 -19.58 -9.72
N ASP A 171 -10.66 -20.49 -10.12
CA ASP A 171 -11.00 -21.68 -9.35
C ASP A 171 -10.17 -22.85 -9.87
N ARG A 172 -9.17 -23.24 -9.08
CA ARG A 172 -8.23 -24.31 -9.42
C ARG A 172 -8.90 -25.68 -9.38
N SER A 173 -9.87 -25.87 -8.47
CA SER A 173 -10.57 -27.15 -8.34
C SER A 173 -11.50 -27.43 -9.52
N ALA A 174 -12.11 -26.38 -10.06
CA ALA A 174 -12.94 -26.44 -11.26
C ALA A 174 -12.13 -26.26 -12.56
N ASN A 175 -10.88 -25.80 -12.46
CA ASN A 175 -10.02 -25.40 -13.58
C ASN A 175 -10.70 -24.34 -14.47
N THR A 176 -11.22 -23.28 -13.85
CA THR A 176 -11.93 -22.19 -14.53
C THR A 176 -11.39 -20.82 -14.17
N VAL A 177 -11.43 -19.90 -15.13
CA VAL A 177 -11.17 -18.46 -14.94
C VAL A 177 -12.48 -17.70 -15.17
N THR A 178 -12.88 -16.87 -14.22
CA THR A 178 -13.98 -15.91 -14.35
C THR A 178 -13.39 -14.51 -14.43
N THR A 179 -13.64 -13.79 -15.52
CA THR A 179 -13.15 -12.42 -15.71
C THR A 179 -14.28 -11.43 -15.47
N LEU A 180 -14.03 -10.46 -14.59
CA LEU A 180 -14.92 -9.34 -14.30
C LEU A 180 -14.38 -8.10 -15.00
N ASP A 181 -15.27 -7.32 -15.62
CA ASP A 181 -14.93 -6.04 -16.27
C ASP A 181 -15.86 -4.91 -15.79
N PHE A 182 -15.54 -3.68 -16.17
CA PHE A 182 -16.30 -2.48 -15.76
C PHE A 182 -17.32 -2.02 -16.80
N THR A 183 -17.68 -2.84 -17.79
CA THR A 183 -18.57 -2.40 -18.89
C THR A 183 -19.98 -2.01 -18.39
N ALA A 184 -20.40 -2.53 -17.23
CA ALA A 184 -21.63 -2.09 -16.58
C ALA A 184 -21.66 -0.60 -16.20
N PHE A 185 -20.49 0.05 -16.11
CA PHE A 185 -20.33 1.46 -15.75
C PHE A 185 -20.10 2.38 -16.95
N ASP A 186 -19.89 1.83 -18.16
CA ASP A 186 -19.50 2.62 -19.35
C ASP A 186 -20.46 3.76 -19.69
N ALA A 187 -21.77 3.54 -19.50
CA ALA A 187 -22.80 4.53 -19.81
C ALA A 187 -23.05 5.53 -18.66
N ALA A 188 -22.65 5.20 -17.44
CA ALA A 188 -22.96 5.97 -16.24
C ALA A 188 -21.94 5.65 -15.12
N PRO A 189 -20.72 6.21 -15.18
CA PRO A 189 -19.76 6.06 -14.10
C PRO A 189 -20.34 6.65 -12.80
N PRO A 190 -20.04 6.08 -11.62
CA PRO A 190 -20.48 6.65 -10.35
C PRO A 190 -19.95 8.07 -10.14
N ALA A 191 -20.72 8.90 -9.43
CA ALA A 191 -20.35 10.28 -9.19
C ALA A 191 -18.99 10.41 -8.49
N GLY A 192 -18.14 11.30 -9.00
CA GLY A 192 -16.80 11.57 -8.47
C GLY A 192 -15.73 10.55 -8.86
N VAL A 193 -16.08 9.47 -9.57
CA VAL A 193 -15.08 8.55 -10.14
C VAL A 193 -14.63 9.12 -11.47
N ARG A 194 -13.31 9.20 -11.65
CA ARG A 194 -12.71 9.86 -12.81
C ARG A 194 -12.71 8.91 -14.00
N VAL A 195 -12.85 9.47 -15.20
CA VAL A 195 -12.45 8.82 -16.45
C VAL A 195 -11.38 9.75 -17.01
N VAL A 196 -10.13 9.31 -16.92
CA VAL A 196 -8.96 10.16 -17.08
C VAL A 196 -8.73 10.51 -18.54
N THR A 197 -8.81 9.52 -19.44
CA THR A 197 -8.63 9.75 -20.87
C THR A 197 -9.88 10.40 -21.47
N PRO A 198 -9.78 11.61 -22.07
CA PRO A 198 -10.92 12.28 -22.65
C PRO A 198 -11.65 11.44 -23.70
N GLY A 199 -12.94 11.21 -23.48
CA GLY A 199 -13.82 10.46 -24.39
C GLY A 199 -13.68 8.93 -24.32
N ASN A 200 -12.90 8.40 -23.37
CA ASN A 200 -12.79 6.96 -23.17
C ASN A 200 -13.96 6.40 -22.33
N LEU A 201 -14.05 5.07 -22.28
CA LEU A 201 -15.01 4.36 -21.45
C LEU A 201 -14.35 3.91 -20.14
N PRO A 202 -15.05 3.94 -18.99
CA PRO A 202 -14.61 3.32 -17.74
C PRO A 202 -13.94 1.95 -17.91
N SER A 203 -14.51 1.04 -18.71
CA SER A 203 -13.92 -0.29 -18.90
C SER A 203 -12.59 -0.33 -19.66
N LEU A 204 -12.19 0.75 -20.32
CA LEU A 204 -10.92 0.90 -21.04
C LEU A 204 -9.97 1.89 -20.34
N ASP A 205 -10.43 2.55 -19.29
CA ASP A 205 -9.72 3.64 -18.61
C ASP A 205 -9.45 3.35 -17.13
N TRP A 206 -10.29 2.53 -16.48
CA TRP A 206 -10.05 2.12 -15.10
C TRP A 206 -9.11 0.92 -15.07
N GLU A 207 -7.97 1.10 -14.42
CA GLU A 207 -6.89 0.14 -14.26
C GLU A 207 -6.93 -0.43 -12.82
N PRO A 208 -7.26 -1.72 -12.65
CA PRO A 208 -7.14 -2.41 -11.37
C PRO A 208 -5.68 -2.67 -10.99
N GLU A 209 -5.25 -2.18 -9.83
CA GLU A 209 -3.89 -2.36 -9.32
C GLU A 209 -3.81 -3.49 -8.29
N TYR A 210 -4.32 -3.28 -7.07
CA TYR A 210 -4.20 -4.23 -5.95
C TYR A 210 -5.53 -4.75 -5.42
N ILE A 211 -5.51 -5.98 -4.90
CA ILE A 211 -6.70 -6.64 -4.32
C ILE A 211 -6.47 -6.95 -2.84
N ALA A 212 -7.41 -6.53 -1.99
CA ALA A 212 -7.48 -6.95 -0.60
C ALA A 212 -8.74 -7.79 -0.32
N ILE A 213 -8.56 -8.99 0.24
CA ILE A 213 -9.64 -9.92 0.56
C ILE A 213 -10.11 -9.71 2.01
N SER A 214 -11.42 -9.60 2.24
CA SER A 214 -11.98 -9.53 3.59
C SER A 214 -11.66 -10.80 4.38
N LYS A 215 -11.50 -10.68 5.71
CA LYS A 215 -11.09 -11.80 6.58
C LYS A 215 -12.03 -13.01 6.55
N ASP A 216 -13.31 -12.80 6.28
CA ASP A 216 -14.31 -13.85 6.09
C ASP A 216 -14.24 -14.53 4.71
N GLY A 217 -13.49 -13.97 3.78
CA GLY A 217 -13.27 -14.48 2.42
C GLY A 217 -14.47 -14.27 1.49
N LEU A 218 -15.44 -13.45 1.88
CA LEU A 218 -16.68 -13.28 1.12
C LEU A 218 -16.66 -12.07 0.18
N SER A 219 -15.74 -11.12 0.39
CA SER A 219 -15.63 -9.91 -0.42
C SER A 219 -14.17 -9.55 -0.71
N ALA A 220 -13.96 -8.77 -1.76
CA ALA A 220 -12.69 -8.15 -2.07
C ALA A 220 -12.88 -6.67 -2.37
N MET A 221 -11.85 -5.87 -2.08
CA MET A 221 -11.75 -4.49 -2.51
C MET A 221 -10.53 -4.35 -3.43
N VAL A 222 -10.69 -3.58 -4.50
CA VAL A 222 -9.70 -3.41 -5.56
C VAL A 222 -9.42 -1.93 -5.74
N THR A 223 -8.16 -1.52 -5.75
CA THR A 223 -7.78 -0.14 -6.05
C THR A 223 -7.92 0.14 -7.55
N LEU A 224 -8.36 1.36 -7.88
CA LEU A 224 -8.41 1.91 -9.23
C LEU A 224 -7.70 3.27 -9.18
N GLN A 225 -6.38 3.24 -9.35
CA GLN A 225 -5.50 4.31 -8.89
C GLN A 225 -5.77 5.63 -9.64
N GLU A 226 -5.69 5.61 -10.96
CA GLU A 226 -5.92 6.73 -11.88
C GLU A 226 -7.35 7.26 -11.71
N ALA A 227 -8.30 6.35 -11.50
CA ALA A 227 -9.70 6.69 -11.28
C ALA A 227 -9.97 7.35 -9.91
N ASN A 228 -8.98 7.36 -9.01
CA ASN A 228 -9.06 7.80 -7.62
C ASN A 228 -10.25 7.13 -6.89
N ALA A 229 -10.36 5.82 -7.04
CA ALA A 229 -11.51 5.04 -6.60
C ALA A 229 -11.12 3.64 -6.11
N VAL A 230 -12.09 2.96 -5.50
CA VAL A 230 -12.01 1.53 -5.19
C VAL A 230 -13.24 0.80 -5.71
N ALA A 231 -13.04 -0.42 -6.22
CA ALA A 231 -14.10 -1.33 -6.63
C ALA A 231 -14.34 -2.42 -5.58
N ARG A 232 -15.60 -2.79 -5.36
CA ARG A 232 -16.00 -3.85 -4.43
C ARG A 232 -16.47 -5.08 -5.18
N ILE A 233 -15.98 -6.25 -4.79
CA ILE A 233 -16.35 -7.53 -5.38
C ILE A 233 -17.01 -8.42 -4.33
N ASP A 234 -18.17 -8.97 -4.66
CA ASP A 234 -18.77 -10.09 -3.92
C ASP A 234 -18.19 -11.40 -4.47
N LEU A 235 -17.44 -12.12 -3.64
CA LEU A 235 -16.76 -13.36 -4.00
C LEU A 235 -17.67 -14.59 -3.92
N THR A 236 -18.89 -14.45 -3.40
CA THR A 236 -19.90 -15.52 -3.40
C THR A 236 -20.64 -15.58 -4.73
N THR A 237 -20.81 -14.42 -5.38
CA THR A 237 -21.46 -14.31 -6.69
C THR A 237 -20.49 -14.02 -7.84
N ASN A 238 -19.22 -13.74 -7.53
CA ASN A 238 -18.18 -13.28 -8.46
C ASN A 238 -18.66 -12.08 -9.28
N ARG A 239 -19.00 -10.99 -8.60
CA ARG A 239 -19.50 -9.76 -9.24
C ARG A 239 -18.93 -8.51 -8.63
N ILE A 240 -18.64 -7.53 -9.48
CA ILE A 240 -18.43 -6.15 -9.05
C ILE A 240 -19.77 -5.60 -8.57
N THR A 241 -19.81 -5.15 -7.32
CA THR A 241 -21.03 -4.67 -6.64
C THR A 241 -21.10 -3.15 -6.58
N GLY A 242 -19.98 -2.46 -6.79
CA GLY A 242 -19.93 -1.01 -6.92
C GLY A 242 -18.51 -0.49 -7.03
N VAL A 243 -18.41 0.76 -7.46
CA VAL A 243 -17.18 1.55 -7.47
C VAL A 243 -17.43 2.82 -6.67
N THR A 244 -16.48 3.24 -5.86
CA THR A 244 -16.62 4.38 -4.95
C THR A 244 -15.43 5.30 -5.08
N SER A 245 -15.72 6.58 -5.35
CA SER A 245 -14.74 7.65 -5.37
C SER A 245 -14.18 7.87 -3.97
N LEU A 246 -12.87 8.11 -3.89
CA LEU A 246 -12.20 8.45 -2.65
C LEU A 246 -12.32 9.94 -2.31
N GLY A 247 -12.86 10.75 -3.23
CA GLY A 247 -12.97 12.20 -3.06
C GLY A 247 -11.62 12.89 -3.18
N LEU A 248 -11.55 14.12 -2.66
CA LEU A 248 -10.36 14.96 -2.76
C LEU A 248 -9.95 15.48 -1.39
N LYS A 249 -8.63 15.48 -1.13
CA LYS A 249 -8.00 16.00 0.08
C LYS A 249 -7.79 17.50 -0.04
N ASP A 250 -8.33 18.26 0.91
CA ASP A 250 -8.18 19.72 0.93
C ASP A 250 -6.83 20.13 1.53
N HIS A 251 -5.92 20.72 0.73
CA HIS A 251 -4.62 21.21 1.20
C HIS A 251 -4.64 22.66 1.71
N SER A 252 -5.82 23.28 1.81
CA SER A 252 -5.97 24.63 2.37
C SER A 252 -6.02 24.65 3.91
N ILE A 253 -5.99 23.48 4.54
CA ILE A 253 -6.03 23.31 6.00
C ILE A 253 -4.71 22.79 6.57
N ALA A 254 -4.41 23.17 7.80
CA ALA A 254 -3.10 22.94 8.41
C ALA A 254 -2.71 21.47 8.57
N VAL A 255 -3.67 20.55 8.71
CA VAL A 255 -3.42 19.09 8.85
C VAL A 255 -3.09 18.41 7.52
N ASN A 256 -3.27 19.12 6.41
CA ASN A 256 -3.04 18.63 5.05
C ASN A 256 -2.06 19.53 4.28
N ARG A 257 -1.32 20.43 4.94
CA ARG A 257 -0.34 21.26 4.24
C ARG A 257 0.67 20.39 3.49
N LEU A 258 1.09 20.80 2.30
CA LEU A 258 2.14 20.14 1.53
C LEU A 258 3.29 21.11 1.25
N ASP A 259 4.47 20.56 0.99
CA ASP A 259 5.56 21.29 0.35
C ASP A 259 5.29 21.31 -1.17
N THR A 260 5.29 22.48 -1.80
CA THR A 260 4.74 22.64 -3.16
C THR A 260 5.81 22.84 -4.24
N SER A 261 7.08 22.95 -3.88
CA SER A 261 8.12 23.37 -4.84
C SER A 261 9.53 22.93 -4.46
N ASP A 262 10.22 22.35 -5.43
CA ASP A 262 11.65 22.02 -5.40
C ASP A 262 12.56 23.27 -5.58
N ARG A 263 11.99 24.48 -5.64
CA ARG A 263 12.66 25.74 -6.05
C ARG A 263 12.16 26.98 -5.31
N ASP A 264 11.97 26.86 -4.02
CA ASP A 264 11.44 27.88 -3.12
C ASP A 264 12.47 28.44 -2.12
N GLY A 265 13.63 27.78 -2.00
CA GLY A 265 14.78 28.30 -1.28
C GLY A 265 15.44 29.52 -1.94
N ALA A 266 16.37 30.14 -1.22
CA ALA A 266 17.06 31.33 -1.70
C ALA A 266 17.78 31.09 -3.04
N GLY A 267 17.40 31.86 -4.07
CA GLY A 267 17.94 31.69 -5.42
C GLY A 267 17.38 30.48 -6.18
N GLY A 268 16.27 29.88 -5.72
CA GLY A 268 15.69 28.66 -6.28
C GLY A 268 16.42 27.39 -5.87
N ALA A 269 17.12 27.43 -4.72
CA ALA A 269 17.70 26.24 -4.10
C ALA A 269 16.62 25.41 -3.41
N ALA A 270 16.95 24.16 -3.09
CA ALA A 270 16.10 23.27 -2.33
C ALA A 270 15.81 23.79 -0.91
N LEU A 271 14.59 23.61 -0.43
CA LEU A 271 14.16 23.94 0.94
C LEU A 271 13.18 22.88 1.48
N PRO A 272 13.67 21.67 1.78
CA PRO A 272 12.82 20.58 2.22
C PRO A 272 12.04 20.95 3.49
N GLY A 273 10.76 20.63 3.48
CA GLY A 273 9.87 20.81 4.63
C GLY A 273 9.28 22.21 4.72
N ASN A 274 9.13 22.91 3.60
CA ASN A 274 8.42 24.17 3.52
C ASN A 274 6.91 23.95 3.35
N TRP A 275 6.29 23.19 4.26
CA TRP A 275 4.87 22.89 4.14
C TRP A 275 4.00 24.12 4.34
N VAL A 276 3.11 24.34 3.38
CA VAL A 276 2.19 25.48 3.36
C VAL A 276 0.75 25.03 3.07
N THR A 277 -0.22 25.81 3.54
CA THR A 277 -1.60 25.65 3.11
C THR A 277 -1.82 26.36 1.80
N VAL A 278 -2.39 25.67 0.82
CA VAL A 278 -2.59 26.18 -0.55
C VAL A 278 -3.97 25.79 -1.07
N PRO A 279 -4.56 26.55 -2.01
CA PRO A 279 -5.88 26.24 -2.59
C PRO A 279 -5.76 25.11 -3.64
N VAL A 280 -5.28 23.96 -3.20
CA VAL A 280 -5.02 22.77 -3.99
C VAL A 280 -5.76 21.60 -3.37
N LYS A 281 -6.21 20.68 -4.22
CA LYS A 281 -6.87 19.45 -3.80
C LYS A 281 -6.07 18.22 -4.25
N GLY A 282 -5.80 17.30 -3.33
CA GLY A 282 -5.06 16.06 -3.63
C GLY A 282 -6.01 14.92 -3.95
N MET A 283 -5.67 14.13 -4.96
CA MET A 283 -6.34 12.87 -5.26
C MET A 283 -5.67 11.76 -4.46
N TYR A 284 -6.44 10.86 -3.84
CA TYR A 284 -5.85 9.82 -3.00
C TYR A 284 -5.08 8.79 -3.84
N GLN A 285 -5.67 8.33 -4.95
CA GLN A 285 -5.01 7.46 -5.94
C GLN A 285 -4.16 6.36 -5.29
N PRO A 286 -4.80 5.46 -4.54
CA PRO A 286 -4.05 4.43 -3.85
C PRO A 286 -3.59 3.36 -4.83
N ASP A 287 -2.33 2.96 -4.68
CA ASP A 287 -1.80 1.76 -5.31
C ASP A 287 -2.13 0.54 -4.42
N THR A 288 -1.28 0.23 -3.44
CA THR A 288 -1.49 -0.96 -2.61
C THR A 288 -2.61 -0.83 -1.57
N ILE A 289 -3.22 -1.97 -1.24
CA ILE A 289 -4.31 -2.10 -0.26
C ILE A 289 -4.15 -3.35 0.62
N ALA A 290 -4.42 -3.21 1.91
CA ALA A 290 -4.41 -4.32 2.88
C ALA A 290 -5.69 -4.35 3.72
N ALA A 291 -6.31 -5.53 3.87
CA ALA A 291 -7.50 -5.71 4.69
C ALA A 291 -7.17 -6.13 6.13
N TYR A 292 -7.94 -5.64 7.09
CA TYR A 292 -7.94 -6.14 8.47
C TYR A 292 -9.35 -6.07 9.08
N GLU A 293 -9.52 -6.69 10.24
CA GLU A 293 -10.80 -6.70 10.97
C GLU A 293 -10.60 -6.20 12.39
N THR A 294 -11.45 -5.28 12.82
CA THR A 294 -11.52 -4.82 14.21
C THR A 294 -12.97 -4.57 14.59
N GLY A 295 -13.35 -4.96 15.82
CA GLY A 295 -14.73 -4.85 16.28
C GLY A 295 -15.77 -5.62 15.44
N GLY A 296 -15.35 -6.67 14.72
CA GLY A 296 -16.22 -7.46 13.85
C GLY A 296 -16.61 -6.76 12.53
N LYS A 297 -15.85 -5.74 12.12
CA LYS A 297 -15.99 -5.05 10.84
C LYS A 297 -14.69 -5.11 10.05
N THR A 298 -14.81 -5.20 8.74
CA THR A 298 -13.67 -5.13 7.81
C THR A 298 -13.30 -3.68 7.55
N PHE A 299 -12.00 -3.41 7.54
CA PHE A 299 -11.40 -2.14 7.14
C PHE A 299 -10.24 -2.41 6.19
N TYR A 300 -9.90 -1.39 5.41
CA TYR A 300 -8.82 -1.45 4.43
C TYR A 300 -7.85 -0.31 4.67
N VAL A 301 -6.54 -0.58 4.66
CA VAL A 301 -5.49 0.45 4.66
C VAL A 301 -5.01 0.59 3.22
N THR A 302 -4.90 1.83 2.73
CA THR A 302 -4.41 2.12 1.38
C THR A 302 -3.22 3.08 1.42
N ALA A 303 -2.23 2.86 0.56
CA ALA A 303 -1.12 3.78 0.38
C ALA A 303 -1.43 4.75 -0.76
N ASN A 304 -1.51 6.05 -0.48
CA ASN A 304 -2.04 7.07 -1.40
C ASN A 304 -0.90 7.67 -2.26
N GLU A 305 -0.39 6.86 -3.18
CA GLU A 305 0.83 7.10 -3.96
C GLU A 305 0.66 8.24 -4.97
N GLY A 306 -0.28 8.11 -5.92
CA GLY A 306 -0.57 9.14 -6.90
C GLY A 306 -0.16 8.87 -8.34
N ASP A 307 -0.32 7.67 -8.90
CA ASP A 307 0.05 7.51 -10.31
C ASP A 307 -0.86 8.28 -11.29
N SER A 308 -0.31 8.56 -12.47
CA SER A 308 -0.92 9.37 -13.51
C SER A 308 -1.03 8.58 -14.81
N ARG A 309 -2.05 8.84 -15.61
CA ARG A 309 -2.24 8.14 -16.87
C ARG A 309 -1.49 8.82 -18.02
N ASN A 310 -0.38 8.24 -18.46
CA ASN A 310 0.43 8.78 -19.55
C ASN A 310 0.56 7.79 -20.72
N LEU A 311 0.04 8.14 -21.90
CA LEU A 311 0.02 7.27 -23.09
C LEU A 311 1.33 7.29 -23.90
N ASP A 312 2.47 7.50 -23.22
CA ASP A 312 3.87 7.62 -23.71
C ASP A 312 4.39 9.07 -23.89
N ASP A 313 5.43 9.42 -23.13
CA ASP A 313 6.15 10.70 -23.21
C ASP A 313 7.07 10.81 -24.44
N ALA A 314 7.41 9.68 -25.08
CA ALA A 314 8.26 9.61 -26.26
C ALA A 314 7.49 9.83 -27.57
N VAL A 315 6.15 9.82 -27.55
CA VAL A 315 5.32 10.01 -28.74
C VAL A 315 4.66 11.39 -28.75
N SER A 316 5.14 12.26 -29.64
CA SER A 316 4.56 13.60 -29.85
C SER A 316 3.07 13.52 -30.20
N GLY A 317 2.22 14.10 -29.33
CA GLY A 317 0.76 14.14 -29.48
C GLY A 317 0.01 13.03 -28.77
N ALA A 318 0.69 12.14 -28.04
CA ALA A 318 0.04 11.24 -27.10
C ALA A 318 -0.58 12.03 -25.94
N PHE A 319 -1.64 11.47 -25.34
CA PHE A 319 -2.24 12.04 -24.15
C PHE A 319 -1.26 11.95 -22.98
N ASN A 320 -1.05 13.07 -22.32
CA ASN A 320 -0.26 13.21 -21.11
C ASN A 320 -1.13 13.93 -20.09
N GLU A 321 -1.41 13.27 -18.97
CA GLU A 321 -2.25 13.83 -17.93
C GLU A 321 -1.51 14.92 -17.14
N GLU A 322 -0.21 14.78 -16.97
CA GLU A 322 0.61 15.63 -16.11
C GLU A 322 0.96 16.97 -16.76
N VAL A 323 0.78 18.04 -15.99
CA VAL A 323 1.29 19.37 -16.35
C VAL A 323 1.76 20.11 -15.10
N ARG A 324 2.67 21.06 -15.27
CA ARG A 324 3.08 21.95 -14.17
C ARG A 324 2.13 23.14 -14.10
N VAL A 325 1.74 23.59 -12.91
CA VAL A 325 0.85 24.76 -12.74
C VAL A 325 1.42 26.02 -13.43
N GLY A 326 2.74 26.17 -13.45
CA GLY A 326 3.43 27.28 -14.12
C GLY A 326 3.37 27.24 -15.65
N SER A 327 2.91 26.14 -16.25
CA SER A 327 2.74 26.00 -17.70
C SER A 327 1.79 27.08 -18.23
N SER A 328 2.11 27.62 -19.41
CA SER A 328 1.22 28.55 -20.12
C SER A 328 -0.08 27.89 -20.57
N GLY A 329 -0.09 26.55 -20.72
CA GLY A 329 -1.27 25.78 -21.11
C GLY A 329 -2.24 25.45 -19.96
N TYR A 330 -1.83 25.61 -18.70
CA TYR A 330 -2.67 25.32 -17.54
C TYR A 330 -3.32 26.60 -17.01
N VAL A 331 -4.34 27.12 -17.67
CA VAL A 331 -4.91 28.45 -17.35
C VAL A 331 -5.78 28.36 -16.10
N LEU A 332 -5.51 29.18 -15.08
CA LEU A 332 -6.35 29.21 -13.88
C LEU A 332 -7.51 30.20 -14.09
N ASP A 333 -8.71 29.82 -13.68
CA ASP A 333 -9.89 30.69 -13.74
C ASP A 333 -9.62 31.99 -12.95
N PRO A 334 -9.81 33.17 -13.54
CA PRO A 334 -9.53 34.44 -12.87
C PRO A 334 -10.50 34.78 -11.73
N THR A 335 -11.66 34.13 -11.64
CA THR A 335 -12.63 34.31 -10.55
C THR A 335 -12.23 33.50 -9.32
N ALA A 336 -11.85 32.23 -9.51
CA ALA A 336 -11.37 31.31 -8.49
C ALA A 336 -9.95 31.69 -8.02
N PHE A 337 -9.07 32.09 -8.95
CA PHE A 337 -7.67 32.43 -8.69
C PHE A 337 -7.32 33.85 -9.17
N PRO A 338 -7.83 34.90 -8.51
CA PRO A 338 -7.57 36.30 -8.90
C PRO A 338 -6.08 36.69 -8.81
N ASP A 339 -5.27 35.89 -8.12
CA ASP A 339 -3.82 36.04 -7.93
C ASP A 339 -2.99 34.99 -8.69
N ALA A 340 -3.55 34.38 -9.76
CA ALA A 340 -2.90 33.34 -10.56
C ALA A 340 -1.44 33.63 -10.94
N ALA A 341 -1.09 34.88 -11.28
CA ALA A 341 0.28 35.26 -11.62
C ALA A 341 1.28 35.11 -10.45
N ALA A 342 0.83 35.23 -9.20
CA ALA A 342 1.63 34.99 -8.02
C ALA A 342 1.73 33.48 -7.73
N LEU A 343 0.60 32.76 -7.81
CA LEU A 343 0.54 31.31 -7.60
C LEU A 343 1.44 30.54 -8.57
N LYS A 344 1.47 30.96 -9.84
CA LYS A 344 2.28 30.31 -10.90
C LYS A 344 3.79 30.53 -10.81
N LYS A 345 4.31 31.24 -9.80
CA LYS A 345 5.76 31.38 -9.61
C LYS A 345 6.37 30.05 -9.18
N ASN A 346 7.59 29.77 -9.64
CA ASN A 346 8.26 28.50 -9.36
C ASN A 346 8.33 28.17 -7.86
N GLY A 347 8.76 29.12 -7.02
CA GLY A 347 8.81 28.94 -5.56
C GLY A 347 7.45 29.05 -4.85
N VAL A 348 6.34 28.92 -5.57
CA VAL A 348 4.98 28.87 -5.04
C VAL A 348 4.34 27.58 -5.55
N LEU A 349 3.41 27.63 -6.51
CA LEU A 349 2.82 26.44 -7.13
C LEU A 349 3.39 26.14 -8.51
N GLY A 350 4.16 27.05 -9.12
CA GLY A 350 4.53 26.95 -10.54
C GLY A 350 5.27 25.66 -10.91
N ARG A 351 5.94 25.04 -9.93
CA ARG A 351 6.61 23.75 -10.06
C ARG A 351 5.71 22.55 -9.75
N LEU A 352 4.60 22.71 -9.04
CA LEU A 352 3.72 21.61 -8.67
C LEU A 352 3.16 20.91 -9.93
N THR A 353 3.30 19.58 -9.99
CA THR A 353 2.67 18.74 -11.01
C THR A 353 1.21 18.50 -10.67
N VAL A 354 0.34 18.67 -11.66
CA VAL A 354 -1.12 18.62 -11.53
C VAL A 354 -1.73 17.89 -12.73
N THR A 355 -2.95 17.41 -12.56
CA THR A 355 -3.70 16.75 -13.64
C THR A 355 -4.33 17.77 -14.60
N THR A 356 -4.37 17.43 -15.88
CA THR A 356 -5.18 18.10 -16.90
C THR A 356 -6.59 17.55 -17.03
N SER A 357 -6.89 16.46 -16.32
CA SER A 357 -8.14 15.68 -16.45
C SER A 357 -9.08 15.88 -15.26
N GLY A 358 -9.08 17.10 -14.72
CA GLY A 358 -9.93 17.52 -13.61
C GLY A 358 -9.70 19.00 -13.28
N GLY A 359 -10.69 19.62 -12.65
CA GLY A 359 -10.59 20.98 -12.13
C GLY A 359 -11.21 22.08 -12.99
N ASP A 360 -11.56 21.80 -14.25
CA ASP A 360 -12.45 22.62 -15.09
C ASP A 360 -13.91 22.21 -14.80
N LEU A 361 -14.62 23.00 -13.98
CA LEU A 361 -15.94 22.64 -13.48
C LEU A 361 -17.08 23.08 -14.40
N ASP A 362 -16.85 24.08 -15.27
CA ASP A 362 -17.86 24.62 -16.16
C ASP A 362 -17.60 24.36 -17.67
N GLY A 363 -16.44 23.79 -18.00
CA GLY A 363 -16.07 23.30 -19.31
C GLY A 363 -15.60 24.38 -20.28
N ASP A 364 -15.13 25.53 -19.78
CA ASP A 364 -14.69 26.65 -20.61
C ASP A 364 -13.19 26.61 -20.99
N GLY A 365 -12.45 25.66 -20.40
CA GLY A 365 -11.04 25.38 -20.68
C GLY A 365 -10.04 26.11 -19.78
N ASP A 366 -10.49 26.84 -18.77
CA ASP A 366 -9.66 27.18 -17.61
C ASP A 366 -10.02 26.32 -16.38
N TYR A 367 -9.19 26.38 -15.34
CA TYR A 367 -9.30 25.51 -14.17
C TYR A 367 -9.78 26.30 -12.96
N ASP A 368 -10.99 25.97 -12.46
CA ASP A 368 -11.57 26.45 -11.21
C ASP A 368 -10.92 25.83 -9.97
N GLU A 369 -10.35 24.63 -10.13
CA GLU A 369 -9.67 23.89 -9.06
C GLU A 369 -8.33 23.34 -9.53
N ILE A 370 -7.36 23.31 -8.62
CA ILE A 370 -6.05 22.71 -8.87
C ILE A 370 -6.03 21.32 -8.22
N HIS A 371 -5.92 20.27 -9.04
CA HIS A 371 -5.88 18.88 -8.56
C HIS A 371 -4.46 18.31 -8.69
N VAL A 372 -3.88 17.84 -7.58
CA VAL A 372 -2.57 17.18 -7.54
C VAL A 372 -2.70 15.69 -7.41
N PHE A 373 -1.67 15.00 -7.90
CA PHE A 373 -1.52 13.56 -7.77
C PHE A 373 -1.08 13.17 -6.36
N GLY A 374 -1.64 12.06 -5.89
CA GLY A 374 -1.29 11.44 -4.61
C GLY A 374 -1.82 12.19 -3.39
N GLY A 375 -2.21 11.42 -2.38
CA GLY A 375 -2.68 11.95 -1.11
C GLY A 375 -1.52 12.32 -0.16
N ARG A 376 -0.29 11.91 -0.48
CA ARG A 376 0.91 12.01 0.38
C ARG A 376 0.71 11.43 1.78
N SER A 377 -0.10 10.38 1.84
CA SER A 377 -0.70 9.85 3.06
C SER A 377 -0.99 8.36 2.92
N PHE A 378 -1.48 7.75 3.99
CA PHE A 378 -2.26 6.53 3.89
C PHE A 378 -3.67 6.81 4.43
N SER A 379 -4.63 6.05 3.91
CA SER A 379 -6.03 6.11 4.35
C SER A 379 -6.44 4.81 5.00
N ILE A 380 -7.48 4.88 5.85
CA ILE A 380 -8.24 3.70 6.29
C ILE A 380 -9.66 3.86 5.76
N LEU A 381 -10.16 2.84 5.05
CA LEU A 381 -11.48 2.79 4.46
C LEU A 381 -12.38 1.78 5.18
N ASP A 382 -13.69 2.05 5.20
CA ASP A 382 -14.71 1.06 5.60
C ASP A 382 -14.98 0.03 4.48
N ASP A 383 -15.89 -0.92 4.74
CA ASP A 383 -16.28 -1.95 3.76
C ASP A 383 -17.04 -1.43 2.53
N GLN A 384 -17.44 -0.16 2.54
CA GLN A 384 -18.02 0.54 1.40
C GLN A 384 -16.98 1.39 0.66
N GLY A 385 -15.72 1.43 1.10
CA GLY A 385 -14.68 2.26 0.49
C GLY A 385 -14.76 3.74 0.88
N HIS A 386 -15.47 4.09 1.96
CA HIS A 386 -15.43 5.45 2.51
C HIS A 386 -14.27 5.62 3.49
N ALA A 387 -13.54 6.72 3.39
CA ALA A 387 -12.48 7.04 4.33
C ALA A 387 -13.03 7.24 5.75
N VAL A 388 -12.43 6.53 6.72
CA VAL A 388 -12.66 6.69 8.16
C VAL A 388 -11.48 7.35 8.87
N PHE A 389 -10.31 7.34 8.23
CA PHE A 389 -9.10 8.04 8.65
C PHE A 389 -8.23 8.37 7.43
N ASP A 390 -7.52 9.49 7.51
CA ASP A 390 -6.41 9.86 6.62
C ASP A 390 -5.26 10.37 7.48
N SER A 391 -4.02 10.01 7.15
CA SER A 391 -2.87 10.44 7.93
C SER A 391 -2.54 11.92 7.80
N GLY A 392 -3.27 12.69 6.98
CA GLY A 392 -2.96 14.08 6.72
C GLY A 392 -1.57 14.22 6.11
N ASN A 393 -0.78 15.17 6.58
CA ASN A 393 0.60 15.38 6.18
C ASN A 393 1.62 14.67 7.11
N GLN A 394 1.18 13.75 7.98
CA GLN A 394 2.04 13.18 9.02
C GLN A 394 3.27 12.45 8.49
N LEU A 395 3.18 11.75 7.35
CA LEU A 395 4.28 10.94 6.82
C LEU A 395 5.53 11.77 6.55
N GLU A 396 5.38 12.88 5.81
CA GLU A 396 6.49 13.77 5.48
C GLU A 396 7.00 14.54 6.71
N GLU A 397 6.10 15.05 7.56
CA GLU A 397 6.51 15.85 8.73
C GLU A 397 7.23 15.03 9.79
N LEU A 398 6.77 13.81 10.04
CA LEU A 398 7.43 12.91 10.99
C LEU A 398 8.78 12.46 10.42
N LEU A 399 8.85 12.15 9.12
CA LEU A 399 10.12 11.79 8.47
C LEU A 399 11.12 12.93 8.61
N PHE A 400 10.73 14.15 8.25
CA PHE A 400 11.62 15.30 8.37
C PHE A 400 12.04 15.61 9.81
N ALA A 401 11.13 15.45 10.77
CA ALA A 401 11.44 15.69 12.18
C ALA A 401 12.47 14.68 12.72
N ALA A 402 12.44 13.43 12.24
CA ALA A 402 13.33 12.36 12.67
C ALA A 402 14.63 12.29 11.84
N PHE A 403 14.51 12.46 10.53
CA PHE A 403 15.53 12.22 9.51
C PHE A 403 15.41 13.25 8.36
N PRO A 404 15.69 14.54 8.60
CA PRO A 404 15.56 15.60 7.59
C PRO A 404 16.42 15.34 6.34
N GLU A 405 17.51 14.57 6.46
CA GLU A 405 18.39 14.17 5.36
C GLU A 405 17.80 13.10 4.44
N LEU A 406 16.68 12.47 4.81
CA LEU A 406 16.02 11.45 3.99
C LEU A 406 14.89 12.01 3.13
N VAL A 407 14.47 13.25 3.37
CA VAL A 407 13.45 13.94 2.58
C VAL A 407 14.08 14.42 1.28
N ASP A 408 13.57 13.92 0.15
CA ASP A 408 13.96 14.38 -1.18
C ASP A 408 13.14 15.61 -1.59
N ASP A 409 13.74 16.80 -1.49
CA ASP A 409 13.10 18.04 -1.97
C ASP A 409 12.89 18.04 -3.49
N GLY A 410 13.62 17.21 -4.24
CA GLY A 410 13.37 17.02 -5.67
C GLY A 410 12.00 16.41 -5.99
N ARG A 411 11.28 15.93 -4.96
CA ARG A 411 9.91 15.38 -5.05
C ARG A 411 8.88 16.22 -4.28
N SER A 412 9.27 17.34 -3.65
CA SER A 412 8.29 18.21 -2.99
C SER A 412 7.27 18.75 -4.00
N ASP A 413 7.70 19.07 -5.22
CA ASP A 413 6.82 19.49 -6.31
C ASP A 413 6.03 18.34 -6.99
N ASN A 414 6.27 17.09 -6.60
CA ASN A 414 5.69 15.91 -7.25
C ASN A 414 5.52 14.72 -6.29
N LYS A 415 4.29 14.50 -5.81
CA LYS A 415 3.82 13.35 -5.00
C LYS A 415 4.58 13.08 -3.67
N GLY A 416 5.69 13.77 -3.37
CA GLY A 416 6.32 13.79 -2.06
C GLY A 416 7.10 12.50 -1.76
N VAL A 417 6.80 11.88 -0.62
CA VAL A 417 7.43 10.60 -0.23
C VAL A 417 6.86 9.38 -0.96
N GLU A 418 5.76 9.54 -1.71
CA GLU A 418 5.07 8.48 -2.47
C GLU A 418 4.84 7.21 -1.66
N PRO A 419 3.82 7.21 -0.77
CA PRO A 419 3.41 6.02 -0.06
C PRO A 419 2.87 5.01 -1.07
N GLU A 420 3.63 3.95 -1.32
CA GLU A 420 3.34 2.96 -2.37
C GLU A 420 2.96 1.62 -1.75
N GLY A 421 3.87 0.98 -1.00
CA GLY A 421 3.61 -0.30 -0.34
C GLY A 421 2.84 -0.22 0.98
N VAL A 422 1.87 -1.12 1.20
CA VAL A 422 1.20 -1.30 2.50
C VAL A 422 1.01 -2.78 2.86
N THR A 423 1.29 -3.10 4.12
CA THR A 423 0.94 -4.39 4.71
C THR A 423 0.52 -4.23 6.17
N VAL A 424 -0.18 -5.21 6.72
CA VAL A 424 -0.65 -5.19 8.11
C VAL A 424 -0.31 -6.49 8.84
N LEU A 425 -0.02 -6.38 10.14
CA LEU A 425 0.22 -7.55 11.01
C LEU A 425 -0.38 -7.33 12.39
N GLU A 426 -1.06 -8.35 12.93
CA GLU A 426 -1.49 -8.34 14.33
C GLU A 426 -0.32 -8.76 15.24
N ILE A 427 0.04 -7.89 16.19
CA ILE A 427 1.10 -8.11 17.17
C ILE A 427 0.53 -7.83 18.57
N GLY A 428 0.38 -8.87 19.39
CA GLY A 428 -0.12 -8.73 20.75
C GLY A 428 -1.53 -8.15 20.84
N GLY A 429 -2.40 -8.39 19.86
CA GLY A 429 -3.75 -7.83 19.81
C GLY A 429 -3.82 -6.36 19.37
N ARG A 430 -2.72 -5.81 18.85
CA ARG A 430 -2.71 -4.54 18.10
C ARG A 430 -2.52 -4.83 16.62
N THR A 431 -3.24 -4.14 15.74
CA THR A 431 -3.00 -4.20 14.30
C THR A 431 -2.01 -3.12 13.91
N ILE A 432 -0.86 -3.53 13.37
CA ILE A 432 0.20 -2.64 12.94
C ILE A 432 0.19 -2.55 11.42
N ALA A 433 0.09 -1.33 10.89
CA ALA A 433 0.28 -1.05 9.47
C ALA A 433 1.73 -0.63 9.21
N PHE A 434 2.26 -1.09 8.08
CA PHE A 434 3.58 -0.73 7.55
C PHE A 434 3.37 -0.05 6.21
N ILE A 435 3.90 1.16 6.04
CA ILE A 435 3.73 1.99 4.85
C ILE A 435 5.10 2.30 4.26
N GLY A 436 5.41 1.80 3.08
CA GLY A 436 6.66 2.03 2.35
C GLY A 436 6.66 3.38 1.65
N PHE A 437 7.79 4.09 1.71
CA PHE A 437 7.99 5.38 1.04
C PHE A 437 8.92 5.18 -0.15
N GLU A 438 8.36 5.14 -1.37
CA GLU A 438 9.13 4.85 -2.58
C GLU A 438 10.18 5.95 -2.84
N ARG A 439 9.84 7.21 -2.57
CA ARG A 439 10.64 8.37 -2.98
C ARG A 439 11.38 9.10 -1.86
N SER A 440 11.64 8.43 -0.74
CA SER A 440 12.68 8.90 0.18
C SER A 440 14.09 8.56 -0.33
N LEU A 441 15.11 9.31 0.10
CA LEU A 441 16.50 9.11 -0.35
C LEU A 441 17.12 7.77 0.11
N LYS A 442 16.41 7.05 0.98
CA LYS A 442 16.68 5.71 1.51
C LYS A 442 15.37 4.95 1.58
N SER A 443 15.44 3.63 1.73
CA SER A 443 14.27 2.83 2.02
C SER A 443 13.76 3.14 3.42
N VAL A 444 12.52 3.62 3.49
CA VAL A 444 11.83 3.99 4.71
C VAL A 444 10.48 3.30 4.74
N VAL A 445 10.15 2.69 5.87
CA VAL A 445 8.82 2.14 6.15
C VAL A 445 8.30 2.74 7.45
N ALA A 446 7.16 3.42 7.41
CA ALA A 446 6.49 3.94 8.59
C ALA A 446 5.63 2.87 9.26
N MET A 447 5.71 2.78 10.59
CA MET A 447 4.88 1.88 11.40
C MET A 447 3.79 2.66 12.12
N TYR A 448 2.54 2.22 11.97
CA TYR A 448 1.38 2.81 12.64
C TYR A 448 0.58 1.74 13.37
N ASP A 449 0.08 2.06 14.57
CA ASP A 449 -1.01 1.29 15.18
C ASP A 449 -2.33 1.74 14.56
N VAL A 450 -3.04 0.81 13.92
CA VAL A 450 -4.35 1.02 13.28
C VAL A 450 -5.46 0.20 13.96
N THR A 451 -5.24 -0.26 15.20
CA THR A 451 -6.21 -1.05 15.96
C THR A 451 -7.55 -0.32 16.11
N ASP A 452 -7.50 0.99 16.37
CA ASP A 452 -8.64 1.90 16.20
C ASP A 452 -8.57 2.51 14.79
N PRO A 453 -9.48 2.11 13.87
CA PRO A 453 -9.45 2.56 12.48
C PRO A 453 -9.70 4.06 12.31
N THR A 454 -10.22 4.73 13.35
CA THR A 454 -10.52 6.17 13.33
C THR A 454 -9.43 7.03 13.96
N GLN A 455 -8.45 6.38 14.62
CA GLN A 455 -7.38 7.05 15.38
C GLN A 455 -6.08 6.26 15.25
N ALA A 456 -5.55 6.19 14.02
CA ALA A 456 -4.23 5.60 13.82
C ALA A 456 -3.14 6.45 14.50
N SER A 457 -2.13 5.79 15.07
CA SER A 457 -1.03 6.46 15.76
C SER A 457 0.33 5.97 15.30
N PHE A 458 1.22 6.91 14.97
CA PHE A 458 2.60 6.62 14.60
C PHE A 458 3.36 5.88 15.72
N ILE A 459 4.19 4.91 15.34
CA ILE A 459 5.03 4.12 16.24
C ILE A 459 6.51 4.46 16.02
N ASP A 460 7.02 4.19 14.81
CA ASP A 460 8.44 4.31 14.48
C ASP A 460 8.65 4.29 12.95
N PHE A 461 9.87 4.59 12.51
CA PHE A 461 10.33 4.33 11.14
C PHE A 461 11.33 3.18 11.12
N ILE A 462 11.21 2.31 10.11
CA ILE A 462 12.25 1.37 9.71
C ILE A 462 13.04 2.03 8.59
N VAL A 463 14.36 2.19 8.76
CA VAL A 463 15.24 2.82 7.78
C VAL A 463 16.32 1.83 7.35
N ASP A 464 16.48 1.65 6.04
CA ASP A 464 17.58 0.87 5.46
C ASP A 464 18.51 1.74 4.61
N ASP A 465 19.63 2.14 5.20
CA ASP A 465 20.66 2.99 4.55
C ASP A 465 21.24 2.40 3.25
N GLY A 466 21.11 1.08 3.06
CA GLY A 466 21.66 0.34 1.91
C GLY A 466 20.65 0.08 0.79
N SER A 467 19.41 0.54 0.89
CA SER A 467 18.35 0.29 -0.09
C SER A 467 17.52 1.56 -0.34
N ILE A 468 16.76 1.60 -1.43
CA ILE A 468 15.89 2.71 -1.86
C ILE A 468 14.66 2.16 -2.59
N SER A 469 13.56 2.91 -2.61
CA SER A 469 12.30 2.53 -3.28
C SER A 469 11.67 1.23 -2.78
N PRO A 470 11.23 1.18 -1.50
CA PRO A 470 10.44 0.06 -0.98
C PRO A 470 9.06 0.01 -1.65
N GLU A 471 8.85 -1.02 -2.45
CA GLU A 471 7.63 -1.24 -3.24
C GLU A 471 6.79 -2.35 -2.58
N GLY A 472 7.18 -3.62 -2.75
CA GLY A 472 6.51 -4.76 -2.14
C GLY A 472 6.82 -4.97 -0.66
N LEU A 473 5.79 -5.12 0.17
CA LEU A 473 5.90 -5.40 1.61
C LEU A 473 5.14 -6.67 2.00
N VAL A 474 5.77 -7.53 2.82
CA VAL A 474 5.05 -8.61 3.51
C VAL A 474 5.42 -8.68 4.98
N ALA A 475 4.44 -8.49 5.85
CA ALA A 475 4.56 -8.68 7.29
C ALA A 475 3.98 -10.03 7.71
N TYR A 476 4.73 -10.80 8.50
CA TYR A 476 4.34 -12.16 8.87
C TYR A 476 4.83 -12.56 10.26
N SER A 477 4.23 -13.61 10.81
CA SER A 477 4.68 -14.23 12.06
C SER A 477 5.18 -15.64 11.80
N PHE A 478 6.37 -15.97 12.30
CA PHE A 478 6.95 -17.30 12.16
C PHE A 478 7.74 -17.68 13.42
N GLY A 479 7.58 -18.91 13.90
CA GLY A 479 8.30 -19.38 15.09
C GLY A 479 8.08 -18.55 16.36
N GLY A 480 6.91 -17.88 16.50
CA GLY A 480 6.59 -17.00 17.63
C GLY A 480 7.27 -15.62 17.59
N LYS A 481 7.82 -15.22 16.44
CA LYS A 481 8.40 -13.90 16.17
C LYS A 481 7.66 -13.22 15.02
N HIS A 482 7.84 -11.92 14.90
CA HIS A 482 7.23 -11.08 13.86
C HIS A 482 8.30 -10.51 12.95
N TYR A 483 7.99 -10.41 11.66
CA TYR A 483 8.92 -10.01 10.62
C TYR A 483 8.26 -9.11 9.60
N LEU A 484 9.07 -8.27 8.96
CA LEU A 484 8.73 -7.52 7.76
C LEU A 484 9.81 -7.80 6.72
N ALA A 485 9.42 -8.34 5.56
CA ALA A 485 10.27 -8.35 4.38
C ALA A 485 9.88 -7.18 3.47
N VAL A 486 10.89 -6.50 2.93
CA VAL A 486 10.77 -5.30 2.10
C VAL A 486 11.53 -5.55 0.81
N ALA A 487 10.81 -5.56 -0.31
CA ALA A 487 11.38 -5.54 -1.64
C ALA A 487 11.64 -4.08 -2.04
N ASN A 488 12.87 -3.79 -2.49
CA ASN A 488 13.33 -2.45 -2.80
C ASN A 488 13.73 -2.41 -4.27
N GLU A 489 12.89 -1.80 -5.09
CA GLU A 489 12.88 -1.94 -6.55
C GLU A 489 14.15 -1.36 -7.18
N VAL A 490 14.36 -0.06 -7.00
CA VAL A 490 15.45 0.68 -7.66
C VAL A 490 16.83 0.20 -7.20
N SER A 491 16.99 -0.17 -5.93
CA SER A 491 18.25 -0.80 -5.47
C SER A 491 18.37 -2.28 -5.83
N GLY A 492 17.28 -2.92 -6.28
CA GLY A 492 17.24 -4.35 -6.57
C GLY A 492 17.57 -5.20 -5.34
N THR A 493 17.05 -4.84 -4.16
CA THR A 493 17.39 -5.50 -2.90
C THR A 493 16.16 -5.94 -2.12
N THR A 494 16.21 -7.11 -1.49
CA THR A 494 15.23 -7.51 -0.47
C THR A 494 15.88 -7.48 0.91
N SER A 495 15.24 -6.84 1.88
CA SER A 495 15.68 -6.79 3.27
C SER A 495 14.66 -7.45 4.19
N LEU A 496 15.14 -8.13 5.25
CA LEU A 496 14.29 -8.69 6.30
C LEU A 496 14.57 -8.02 7.65
N PHE A 497 13.50 -7.65 8.33
CA PHE A 497 13.51 -7.05 9.65
C PHE A 497 12.77 -7.93 10.65
N ALA A 498 13.32 -8.11 11.84
CA ALA A 498 12.56 -8.59 13.00
C ALA A 498 11.82 -7.42 13.64
N ILE A 499 10.55 -7.61 13.96
CA ILE A 499 9.70 -6.62 14.62
C ILE A 499 9.50 -7.02 16.09
N ALA A 500 9.88 -6.14 17.01
CA ALA A 500 9.82 -6.44 18.43
C ALA A 500 8.45 -6.03 19.03
N ALA A 501 7.70 -7.02 19.51
CA ALA A 501 6.63 -6.76 20.47
C ALA A 501 7.27 -6.29 21.80
N ALA A 502 6.74 -5.27 22.49
CA ALA A 502 7.31 -4.92 23.79
C ALA A 502 7.30 -6.13 24.72
N VAL A 503 8.48 -6.39 25.27
CA VAL A 503 8.63 -7.20 26.46
C VAL A 503 8.13 -6.35 27.63
N PRO A 504 7.19 -6.83 28.47
CA PRO A 504 6.85 -6.13 29.70
C PRO A 504 8.13 -5.87 30.51
N GLU A 505 8.41 -4.59 30.79
CA GLU A 505 9.57 -4.17 31.58
C GLU A 505 9.75 -5.06 32.83
N PRO A 506 10.97 -5.59 33.11
CA PRO A 506 11.25 -6.48 34.25
C PRO A 506 10.77 -5.95 35.61
N GLY A 507 10.63 -4.62 35.74
CA GLY A 507 10.11 -3.95 36.94
C GLY A 507 8.70 -4.42 37.34
N THR A 508 7.84 -4.77 36.39
CA THR A 508 6.45 -5.17 36.66
C THR A 508 6.37 -6.57 37.27
N SER A 509 7.21 -7.49 36.78
CA SER A 509 7.35 -8.85 37.32
C SER A 509 8.02 -8.87 38.69
N ALA A 510 9.00 -8.00 38.92
CA ALA A 510 9.64 -7.83 40.22
C ALA A 510 8.68 -7.25 41.28
N LEU A 511 7.83 -6.30 40.92
CA LEU A 511 6.79 -5.75 41.79
C LEU A 511 5.68 -6.76 42.11
N MET A 512 5.28 -7.60 41.15
CA MET A 512 4.36 -8.71 41.42
C MET A 512 4.95 -9.77 42.36
N LEU A 513 6.21 -10.17 42.13
CA LEU A 513 6.91 -11.13 42.99
C LEU A 513 7.12 -10.57 44.40
N ALA A 514 7.42 -9.27 44.53
CA ALA A 514 7.50 -8.59 45.81
C ALA A 514 6.12 -8.54 46.51
N GLY A 515 5.05 -8.25 45.77
CA GLY A 515 3.67 -8.25 46.30
C GLY A 515 3.22 -9.63 46.81
N LEU A 516 3.51 -10.69 46.05
CA LEU A 516 3.23 -12.08 46.46
C LEU A 516 4.09 -12.50 47.66
N GLY A 517 5.34 -12.06 47.73
CA GLY A 517 6.23 -12.26 48.89
C GLY A 517 5.70 -11.61 50.17
N VAL A 518 5.16 -10.39 50.07
CA VAL A 518 4.56 -9.66 51.21
C VAL A 518 3.27 -10.35 51.68
N ILE A 519 2.42 -10.81 50.76
CA ILE A 519 1.19 -11.57 51.10
C ILE A 519 1.55 -12.91 51.78
N GLY A 520 2.56 -13.62 51.27
CA GLY A 520 3.07 -14.85 51.88
C GLY A 520 3.64 -14.64 53.29
N ALA A 521 4.35 -13.53 53.52
CA ALA A 521 4.89 -13.16 54.83
C ALA A 521 3.79 -12.80 55.85
N LEU A 522 2.76 -12.07 55.41
CA LEU A 522 1.60 -11.72 56.24
C LEU A 522 0.74 -12.95 56.60
N ALA A 523 0.60 -13.91 55.68
CA ALA A 523 -0.09 -15.17 55.92
C ALA A 523 0.67 -16.07 56.93
N ARG A 524 2.02 -16.08 56.89
CA ARG A 524 2.85 -16.77 57.89
C ARG A 524 2.74 -16.15 59.28
N LYS A 525 2.74 -14.81 59.37
CA LYS A 525 2.65 -14.09 60.66
C LYS A 525 1.31 -14.32 61.38
N ARG A 526 0.23 -14.55 60.62
CA ARG A 526 -1.11 -14.88 61.17
C ARG A 526 -1.27 -16.34 61.62
N ARG A 527 -0.38 -17.26 61.24
CA ARG A 527 -0.38 -18.65 61.73
C ARG A 527 0.51 -18.88 62.95
N ALA A 528 1.34 -17.89 63.31
CA ALA A 528 2.27 -17.94 64.44
C ALA A 528 1.81 -17.10 65.65
N ALA A 529 0.55 -16.66 65.65
CA ALA A 529 -0.09 -15.89 66.72
C ALA A 529 -1.27 -16.67 67.30
#